data_AF-A0A160LJJ6-F1
#
_entry.id   AF-A0A160LJJ6-F1
#
_cell.length_a   1.000
_cell.length_b   1.000
_cell.length_c   1.000
_cell.angle_alpha   90.00
_cell.angle_beta   90.00
_cell.angle_gamma   90.00
#
_symmetry.space_group_name_H-M   'P 1'
#
loop_
_entity.id
_entity.type
_entity.pdbx_description
1 polymer ?
#
loop_
_entity_poly.entity_id
_entity_poly.type
_entity_poly.pdbx_seq_one_letter_code
_entity_poly.pdbx_strand_id
1 'polypeptide(L)'
;MEGKTHYIGGSIGAMTGYILLKENNMLLDSVHPTLQFSMIYLAGVYGGMLPDADHHSGSNPMKDPVGVVFNKLLHVFNKPYKRLDSVMSSNHKKRSFAYKLLSILKCTHRSWQTHSELTLLFFLYFIVQLLTANTSDPSVAIAVLLLTGLSLGVLSHLVLDLLTAEGIKFATGIIIKTFFPRIPMIDSIRLVPKWHTFTTGSPYELTVRYSLNVVQYFLLGYSILTFFGYSIITV
;
A
#
# COMPACT_ATOMS: atom_id res chain seq x y z
N MET A 1 10.34 3.27 -2.26
CA MET A 1 11.15 3.11 -3.51
C MET A 1 10.63 4.12 -4.54
N GLU A 2 11.09 4.12 -5.79
CA GLU A 2 10.46 4.93 -6.85
C GLU A 2 9.15 4.28 -7.32
N GLY A 3 8.22 5.10 -7.81
CA GLY A 3 6.92 4.64 -8.30
C GLY A 3 6.98 3.55 -9.38
N LYS A 4 8.03 3.54 -10.22
CA LYS A 4 8.23 2.44 -11.20
C LYS A 4 8.49 1.10 -10.52
N THR A 5 9.24 1.09 -9.42
CA THR A 5 9.49 -0.12 -8.64
C THR A 5 8.21 -0.59 -7.96
N HIS A 6 7.41 0.34 -7.42
CA HIS A 6 6.15 0.02 -6.78
C HIS A 6 5.08 -0.49 -7.77
N TYR A 7 5.06 0.02 -9.01
CA TYR A 7 4.23 -0.50 -10.08
C TYR A 7 4.53 -1.99 -10.36
N ILE A 8 5.82 -2.32 -10.49
CA ILE A 8 6.28 -3.72 -10.69
C ILE A 8 5.99 -4.56 -9.43
N GLY A 9 6.19 -3.99 -8.23
CA GLY A 9 5.84 -4.64 -6.97
C GLY A 9 4.36 -5.02 -6.92
N GLY A 10 3.47 -4.11 -7.30
CA GLY A 10 2.03 -4.33 -7.34
C GLY A 10 1.62 -5.46 -8.29
N SER A 11 2.25 -5.54 -9.47
CA SER A 11 1.98 -6.63 -10.41
C SER A 11 2.44 -7.99 -9.86
N ILE A 12 3.64 -8.05 -9.27
CA ILE A 12 4.17 -9.26 -8.63
C ILE A 12 3.30 -9.69 -7.44
N GLY A 13 2.93 -8.75 -6.57
CA GLY A 13 2.07 -9.00 -5.41
C GLY A 13 0.72 -9.57 -5.82
N ALA A 14 0.11 -9.00 -6.87
CA ALA A 14 -1.17 -9.48 -7.40
C ALA A 14 -1.07 -10.89 -8.01
N MET A 15 -0.07 -11.16 -8.85
CA MET A 15 0.12 -12.48 -9.46
C MET A 15 0.42 -13.54 -8.40
N THR A 16 1.33 -13.23 -7.46
CA THR A 16 1.68 -14.14 -6.36
C THR A 16 0.46 -14.43 -5.49
N GLY A 17 -0.30 -13.41 -5.12
CA GLY A 17 -1.51 -13.59 -4.32
C GLY A 17 -2.57 -14.42 -5.03
N TYR A 18 -2.79 -14.21 -6.33
CA TYR A 18 -3.68 -15.07 -7.11
C TYR A 18 -3.22 -16.54 -7.12
N ILE A 19 -1.94 -16.78 -7.37
CA ILE A 19 -1.37 -18.14 -7.38
C ILE A 19 -1.59 -18.80 -6.01
N LEU A 20 -1.29 -18.10 -4.92
CA LEU A 20 -1.48 -18.60 -3.57
C LEU A 20 -2.96 -18.92 -3.28
N LEU A 21 -3.88 -18.03 -3.66
CA LEU A 21 -5.31 -18.29 -3.50
C LEU A 21 -5.74 -19.54 -4.29
N LYS A 22 -5.24 -19.69 -5.51
CA LYS A 22 -5.53 -20.86 -6.36
C LYS A 22 -5.00 -22.16 -5.78
N GLU A 23 -3.72 -22.20 -5.39
CA GLU A 23 -3.08 -23.39 -4.85
C GLU A 23 -3.70 -23.84 -3.51
N ASN A 24 -4.31 -22.90 -2.78
CA ASN A 24 -5.01 -23.19 -1.52
C ASN A 24 -6.53 -23.36 -1.68
N ASN A 25 -7.06 -23.46 -2.90
CA ASN A 25 -8.51 -23.57 -3.18
C ASN A 25 -9.35 -22.43 -2.55
N MET A 26 -8.80 -21.22 -2.53
CA MET A 26 -9.42 -20.00 -1.98
C MET A 26 -9.94 -19.06 -3.06
N LEU A 27 -9.98 -19.51 -4.33
CA LEU A 27 -10.68 -18.77 -5.39
C LEU A 27 -12.19 -18.84 -5.17
N LEU A 28 -12.91 -17.81 -5.63
CA LEU A 28 -14.37 -17.81 -5.55
C LEU A 28 -14.96 -18.79 -6.56
N ASP A 29 -15.74 -19.77 -6.11
CA ASP A 29 -16.37 -20.77 -6.99
C ASP A 29 -17.33 -20.15 -8.02
N SER A 30 -17.92 -19.00 -7.69
CA SER A 30 -18.89 -18.28 -8.52
C SER A 30 -18.26 -17.52 -9.70
N VAL A 31 -16.92 -17.41 -9.76
CA VAL A 31 -16.22 -16.58 -10.75
C VAL A 31 -15.16 -17.38 -11.48
N HIS A 32 -15.10 -17.28 -12.81
CA HIS A 32 -14.09 -17.99 -13.58
C HIS A 32 -12.65 -17.58 -13.17
N PRO A 33 -11.70 -18.53 -13.01
CA PRO A 33 -10.36 -18.23 -12.49
C PRO A 33 -9.58 -17.16 -13.26
N THR A 34 -9.75 -17.08 -14.58
CA THR A 34 -9.07 -16.05 -15.40
C THR A 34 -9.63 -14.65 -15.12
N LEU A 35 -10.94 -14.52 -14.88
CA LEU A 35 -11.55 -13.24 -14.55
C LEU A 35 -11.11 -12.78 -13.15
N GLN A 36 -11.04 -13.71 -12.19
CA GLN A 36 -10.48 -13.43 -10.87
C GLN A 36 -9.04 -12.92 -10.97
N PHE A 37 -8.19 -13.59 -11.77
CA PHE A 37 -6.83 -13.14 -12.02
C PHE A 37 -6.80 -11.73 -12.61
N SER A 38 -7.58 -11.44 -13.66
CA SER A 38 -7.59 -10.13 -14.30
C SER A 38 -8.00 -9.02 -13.34
N MET A 39 -9.04 -9.24 -12.52
CA MET A 39 -9.50 -8.27 -11.53
C MET A 39 -8.44 -8.03 -10.44
N ILE A 40 -7.88 -9.10 -9.87
CA ILE A 40 -6.83 -9.01 -8.85
C ILE A 40 -5.58 -8.31 -9.43
N TYR A 41 -5.18 -8.65 -10.64
CA TYR A 41 -4.01 -8.08 -11.31
C TYR A 41 -4.16 -6.57 -11.54
N LEU A 42 -5.25 -6.13 -12.19
CA LEU A 42 -5.48 -4.72 -12.48
C LEU A 42 -5.58 -3.91 -11.18
N ALA A 43 -6.31 -4.42 -10.20
CA ALA A 43 -6.46 -3.77 -8.92
C ALA A 43 -5.15 -3.74 -8.12
N GLY A 44 -4.31 -4.78 -8.18
CA GLY A 44 -3.04 -4.80 -7.47
C GLY A 44 -1.96 -3.95 -8.08
N VAL A 45 -1.93 -3.79 -9.40
CA VAL A 45 -1.09 -2.78 -10.05
C VAL A 45 -1.48 -1.38 -9.58
N TYR A 46 -2.78 -1.07 -9.55
CA TYR A 46 -3.28 0.20 -9.03
C TYR A 46 -2.96 0.38 -7.53
N GLY A 47 -3.16 -0.67 -6.72
CA GLY A 47 -2.85 -0.70 -5.29
C GLY A 47 -1.37 -0.51 -4.98
N GLY A 48 -0.47 -0.96 -5.86
CA GLY A 48 0.97 -0.72 -5.75
C GLY A 48 1.34 0.76 -5.88
N MET A 49 0.58 1.54 -6.64
CA MET A 49 0.80 2.99 -6.79
C MET A 49 0.00 3.82 -5.78
N LEU A 50 -1.05 3.26 -5.18
CA LEU A 50 -2.00 3.97 -4.33
C LEU A 50 -1.34 4.71 -3.16
N PRO A 51 -0.35 4.14 -2.43
CA PRO A 51 0.30 4.87 -1.34
C PRO A 51 1.01 6.15 -1.79
N ASP A 52 1.62 6.14 -2.98
CA ASP A 52 2.31 7.30 -3.55
C ASP A 52 1.35 8.42 -3.97
N ALA A 53 0.03 8.23 -3.91
CA ALA A 53 -0.93 9.31 -4.08
C ALA A 53 -0.83 10.36 -2.97
N ASP A 54 -0.04 10.13 -1.92
CA ASP A 54 0.27 11.09 -0.86
C ASP A 54 1.32 12.15 -1.24
N HIS A 55 1.93 12.02 -2.42
CA HIS A 55 2.85 13.01 -2.96
C HIS A 55 2.15 14.36 -3.19
N HIS A 56 2.93 15.43 -3.34
CA HIS A 56 2.35 16.70 -3.80
C HIS A 56 1.65 16.50 -5.16
N SER A 57 0.58 17.26 -5.43
CA SER A 57 -0.27 17.08 -6.62
C SER A 57 0.50 17.04 -7.96
N GLY A 58 1.60 17.78 -8.07
CA GLY A 58 2.50 17.78 -9.22
C GLY A 58 3.23 16.44 -9.44
N SER A 59 3.62 15.75 -8.37
CA SER A 59 4.33 14.46 -8.41
C SER A 59 3.46 13.24 -8.09
N ASN A 60 2.16 13.43 -7.82
CA ASN A 60 1.22 12.30 -7.70
C ASN A 60 1.28 11.43 -8.97
N PRO A 61 1.64 10.14 -8.89
CA PRO A 61 1.71 9.27 -10.06
C PRO A 61 0.33 8.96 -10.66
N MET A 62 -0.74 9.09 -9.88
CA MET A 62 -2.11 8.78 -10.28
C MET A 62 -2.83 10.04 -10.76
N LYS A 63 -2.69 10.35 -12.05
CA LYS A 63 -3.28 11.55 -12.68
C LYS A 63 -4.72 11.36 -13.17
N ASP A 64 -5.28 10.17 -13.03
CA ASP A 64 -6.68 9.91 -13.34
C ASP A 64 -7.62 10.63 -12.35
N PRO A 65 -8.92 10.79 -12.69
CA PRO A 65 -9.86 11.50 -11.83
C PRO A 65 -9.94 10.97 -10.39
N VAL A 66 -9.88 9.64 -10.22
CA VAL A 66 -9.95 9.02 -8.88
C VAL A 66 -8.68 9.33 -8.10
N GLY A 67 -7.51 9.17 -8.72
CA GLY A 67 -6.21 9.51 -8.12
C GLY A 67 -6.09 10.98 -7.72
N VAL A 68 -6.59 11.90 -8.56
CA VAL A 68 -6.60 13.34 -8.26
C VAL A 68 -7.53 13.67 -7.09
N VAL A 69 -8.72 13.07 -7.04
CA VAL A 69 -9.66 13.25 -5.91
C VAL A 69 -9.04 12.70 -4.63
N PHE A 70 -8.47 11.49 -4.68
CA PHE A 70 -7.83 10.86 -3.53
C PHE A 70 -6.65 11.68 -2.99
N ASN A 71 -5.77 12.17 -3.86
CA ASN A 71 -4.67 13.07 -3.49
C ASN A 71 -5.18 14.33 -2.77
N LYS A 72 -6.24 14.96 -3.29
CA LYS A 72 -6.85 16.14 -2.66
C LYS A 72 -7.41 15.81 -1.28
N LEU A 73 -8.11 14.69 -1.14
CA LEU A 73 -8.68 14.23 0.14
C LEU A 73 -7.59 14.03 1.20
N LEU A 74 -6.48 13.37 0.84
CA LEU A 74 -5.33 13.21 1.74
C LEU A 74 -4.79 14.56 2.24
N HIS A 75 -4.77 15.58 1.39
CA HIS A 75 -4.18 16.89 1.70
C HIS A 75 -5.15 17.90 2.32
N VAL A 76 -6.42 17.55 2.57
CA VAL A 76 -7.45 18.47 3.11
C VAL A 76 -6.99 19.17 4.39
N PHE A 77 -6.32 18.44 5.29
CA PHE A 77 -5.91 18.97 6.59
C PHE A 77 -4.61 19.78 6.58
N ASN A 78 -3.89 19.84 5.45
CA ASN A 78 -2.62 20.55 5.37
C ASN A 78 -2.78 22.06 5.54
N LYS A 79 -3.82 22.66 4.96
CA LYS A 79 -4.08 24.11 5.07
C LYS A 79 -4.53 24.51 6.48
N PRO A 80 -5.49 23.82 7.12
CA PRO A 80 -5.80 24.03 8.55
C PRO A 80 -4.57 23.89 9.45
N TYR A 81 -3.76 22.83 9.26
CA TYR A 81 -2.54 22.62 10.04
C TYR A 81 -1.56 23.80 9.90
N LYS A 82 -1.24 24.21 8.67
CA LYS A 82 -0.30 25.33 8.41
C LYS A 82 -0.75 26.64 9.06
N ARG A 83 -2.04 26.96 9.01
CA ARG A 83 -2.61 28.16 9.65
C ARG A 83 -2.45 28.12 11.16
N LEU A 84 -2.74 26.98 11.77
CA LEU A 84 -2.61 26.84 13.22
C LEU A 84 -1.13 26.87 13.64
N ASP A 85 -0.26 26.26 12.85
CA ASP A 85 1.18 26.21 13.09
C ASP A 85 1.85 27.59 13.05
N SER A 86 1.38 28.51 12.21
CA SER A 86 1.92 29.88 12.11
C SER A 86 1.49 30.81 13.25
N VAL A 87 0.38 30.53 13.93
CA VAL A 87 -0.19 31.41 14.96
C VAL A 87 0.20 30.95 16.38
N MET A 88 0.41 29.66 16.58
CA MET A 88 0.65 29.10 17.91
C MET A 88 2.13 29.18 18.33
N SER A 89 2.39 29.53 19.59
CA SER A 89 3.73 29.38 20.18
C SER A 89 4.04 27.92 20.55
N SER A 90 5.33 27.58 20.64
CA SER A 90 5.83 26.21 20.86
C SER A 90 5.24 25.53 22.10
N ASN A 91 5.01 26.29 23.18
CA ASN A 91 4.43 25.77 24.41
C ASN A 91 2.94 25.43 24.26
N HIS A 92 2.19 26.24 23.51
CA HIS A 92 0.78 25.96 23.24
C HIS A 92 0.60 24.78 22.28
N LYS A 93 1.49 24.62 21.27
CA LYS A 93 1.48 23.47 20.35
C LYS A 93 1.54 22.14 21.09
N LYS A 94 2.40 22.02 22.12
CA LYS A 94 2.58 20.80 22.92
C LYS A 94 1.34 20.43 23.75
N ARG A 95 0.50 21.41 24.11
CA ARG A 95 -0.69 21.22 24.96
C ARG A 95 -2.00 21.13 24.16
N SER A 96 -2.06 21.74 22.97
CA SER A 96 -3.27 21.79 22.17
C SER A 96 -3.61 20.45 21.53
N PHE A 97 -4.78 19.90 21.92
CA PHE A 97 -5.33 18.71 21.29
C PHE A 97 -5.59 18.92 19.79
N ALA A 98 -6.17 20.06 19.41
CA ALA A 98 -6.44 20.39 18.01
C ALA A 98 -5.17 20.42 17.15
N TYR A 99 -4.07 20.98 17.70
CA TYR A 99 -2.79 20.97 17.01
C TYR A 99 -2.25 19.55 16.83
N LYS A 100 -2.28 18.73 17.89
CA LYS A 100 -1.86 17.32 17.83
C LYS A 100 -2.67 16.52 16.81
N LEU A 101 -3.99 16.67 16.83
CA LEU A 101 -4.88 16.00 15.88
C LEU A 101 -4.57 16.43 14.44
N LEU A 102 -4.49 17.73 14.16
CA LEU A 102 -4.14 18.22 12.83
C LEU A 102 -2.72 17.81 12.41
N SER A 103 -1.78 17.65 13.34
CA SER A 103 -0.43 17.19 13.06
C SER A 103 -0.37 15.72 12.62
N ILE A 104 -1.34 14.91 13.07
CA ILE A 104 -1.54 13.53 12.63
C ILE A 104 -2.30 13.50 11.30
N LEU A 105 -3.35 14.32 11.16
CA LEU A 105 -4.22 14.31 9.99
C LEU A 105 -3.59 14.95 8.75
N LYS A 106 -2.59 15.83 8.90
CA LYS A 106 -1.86 16.38 7.76
C LYS A 106 -1.19 15.24 6.99
N CYS A 107 -1.20 15.36 5.68
CA CYS A 107 -0.53 14.44 4.78
C CYS A 107 0.77 15.06 4.27
N THR A 108 1.84 14.29 4.27
CA THR A 108 3.14 14.61 3.68
C THR A 108 3.62 13.41 2.89
N HIS A 109 4.61 13.56 2.02
CA HIS A 109 5.21 12.41 1.34
C HIS A 109 5.61 11.33 2.37
N ARG A 110 5.20 10.08 2.12
CA ARG A 110 5.36 8.93 3.01
C ARG A 110 4.67 9.11 4.36
N SER A 111 3.42 9.54 4.30
CA SER A 111 2.55 9.72 5.46
C SER A 111 2.16 8.38 6.08
N TRP A 112 1.76 8.37 7.35
CA TRP A 112 1.26 7.15 7.97
C TRP A 112 -0.10 6.72 7.38
N GLN A 113 -0.86 7.65 6.79
CA GLN A 113 -2.15 7.39 6.18
C GLN A 113 -2.06 6.42 5.00
N THR A 114 -0.92 6.38 4.33
CA THR A 114 -0.67 5.56 3.13
C THR A 114 0.45 4.53 3.29
N HIS A 115 1.48 4.82 4.10
CA HIS A 115 2.65 3.95 4.30
C HIS A 115 2.70 3.38 5.71
N SER A 116 1.63 2.74 6.20
CA SER A 116 1.61 2.14 7.55
C SER A 116 0.84 0.83 7.66
N GLU A 117 0.98 0.20 8.83
CA GLU A 117 0.20 -0.97 9.21
C GLU A 117 -1.31 -0.69 9.24
N LEU A 118 -1.73 0.52 9.61
CA LEU A 118 -3.15 0.86 9.67
C LEU A 118 -3.79 0.94 8.29
N THR A 119 -3.04 1.40 7.27
CA THR A 119 -3.52 1.39 5.88
C THR A 119 -3.82 -0.03 5.42
N LEU A 120 -2.91 -0.97 5.69
CA LEU A 120 -3.12 -2.37 5.34
C LEU A 120 -4.28 -2.99 6.14
N LEU A 121 -4.32 -2.75 7.46
CA LEU A 121 -5.40 -3.24 8.32
C LEU A 121 -6.78 -2.72 7.90
N PHE A 122 -6.86 -1.47 7.44
CA PHE A 122 -8.08 -0.89 6.88
C PHE A 122 -8.59 -1.72 5.70
N PHE A 123 -7.74 -2.01 4.72
CA PHE A 123 -8.14 -2.82 3.57
C PHE A 123 -8.51 -4.25 3.96
N LEU A 124 -7.72 -4.89 4.83
CA LEU A 124 -8.00 -6.25 5.32
C LEU A 124 -9.33 -6.32 6.08
N TYR A 125 -9.65 -5.31 6.89
CA TYR A 125 -10.93 -5.22 7.58
C TYR A 125 -12.10 -5.28 6.58
N PHE A 126 -12.07 -4.48 5.51
CA PHE A 126 -13.13 -4.49 4.50
C PHE A 126 -13.21 -5.83 3.75
N ILE A 127 -12.07 -6.49 3.46
CA ILE A 127 -12.08 -7.83 2.86
C ILE A 127 -12.81 -8.80 3.79
N VAL A 128 -12.47 -8.83 5.08
CA VAL A 128 -13.11 -9.72 6.05
C VAL A 128 -14.61 -9.45 6.13
N GLN A 129 -15.04 -8.18 6.17
CA GLN A 129 -16.47 -7.85 6.16
C GLN A 129 -17.16 -8.37 4.89
N LEU A 130 -16.58 -8.19 3.71
CA LEU A 130 -17.15 -8.67 2.45
C LEU A 130 -17.18 -10.20 2.36
N LEU A 131 -16.20 -10.90 2.93
CA LEU A 131 -16.18 -12.37 2.98
C LEU A 131 -17.25 -12.95 3.89
N THR A 132 -17.78 -12.18 4.86
CA THR A 132 -18.95 -12.60 5.64
C THR A 132 -20.28 -12.41 4.90
N ALA A 133 -20.28 -11.66 3.81
CA ALA A 133 -21.44 -11.50 2.94
C ALA A 133 -21.53 -12.64 1.92
N ASN A 134 -22.64 -12.69 1.15
CA ASN A 134 -22.84 -13.70 0.14
C ASN A 134 -21.91 -13.48 -1.08
N THR A 135 -20.79 -14.19 -1.14
CA THR A 135 -19.82 -14.12 -2.26
C THR A 135 -20.33 -14.73 -3.57
N SER A 136 -21.51 -15.35 -3.57
CA SER A 136 -22.20 -15.72 -4.82
C SER A 136 -22.93 -14.53 -5.46
N ASP A 137 -23.17 -13.44 -4.72
CA ASP A 137 -23.61 -12.19 -5.32
C ASP A 137 -22.47 -11.61 -6.17
N PRO A 138 -22.68 -11.39 -7.49
CA PRO A 138 -21.66 -10.83 -8.35
C PRO A 138 -21.06 -9.51 -7.84
N SER A 139 -21.86 -8.66 -7.19
CA SER A 139 -21.43 -7.37 -6.66
C SER A 139 -20.43 -7.55 -5.52
N VAL A 140 -20.70 -8.51 -4.63
CA VAL A 140 -19.81 -8.84 -3.50
C VAL A 140 -18.55 -9.51 -4.03
N ALA A 141 -18.67 -10.46 -4.97
CA ALA A 141 -17.54 -11.14 -5.57
C ALA A 141 -16.57 -10.16 -6.25
N ILE A 142 -17.09 -9.23 -7.07
CA ILE A 142 -16.30 -8.18 -7.71
C ILE A 142 -15.60 -7.32 -6.65
N ALA A 143 -16.31 -6.89 -5.60
CA ALA A 143 -15.74 -6.07 -4.54
C ALA A 143 -14.60 -6.81 -3.80
N VAL A 144 -14.79 -8.09 -3.46
CA VAL A 144 -13.77 -8.93 -2.83
C VAL A 144 -12.53 -9.05 -3.71
N LEU A 145 -12.69 -9.34 -5.01
CA LEU A 145 -11.57 -9.52 -5.94
C LEU A 145 -10.77 -8.23 -6.15
N LEU A 146 -11.46 -7.11 -6.36
CA LEU A 146 -10.82 -5.80 -6.50
C LEU A 146 -10.09 -5.40 -5.21
N LEU A 147 -10.73 -5.60 -4.04
CA LEU A 147 -10.14 -5.23 -2.76
C LEU A 147 -8.95 -6.13 -2.40
N THR A 148 -9.02 -7.42 -2.75
CA THR A 148 -7.90 -8.37 -2.62
C THR A 148 -6.71 -7.90 -3.46
N GLY A 149 -6.94 -7.57 -4.74
CA GLY A 149 -5.91 -7.00 -5.60
C GLY A 149 -5.31 -5.72 -5.02
N LEU A 150 -6.15 -4.73 -4.67
CA LEU A 150 -5.70 -3.49 -4.05
C LEU A 150 -4.84 -3.74 -2.79
N SER A 151 -5.27 -4.65 -1.93
CA SER A 151 -4.57 -4.99 -0.68
C SER A 151 -3.21 -5.62 -0.94
N LEU A 152 -3.12 -6.54 -1.91
CA LEU A 152 -1.85 -7.15 -2.33
C LEU A 152 -0.91 -6.11 -2.94
N GLY A 153 -1.45 -5.17 -3.72
CA GLY A 153 -0.71 -4.03 -4.25
C GLY A 153 -0.13 -3.17 -3.13
N VAL A 154 -0.97 -2.73 -2.18
CA VAL A 154 -0.53 -1.94 -1.03
C VAL A 154 0.48 -2.72 -0.17
N LEU A 155 0.24 -4.00 0.08
CA LEU A 155 1.18 -4.85 0.81
C LEU A 155 2.54 -4.91 0.12
N SER A 156 2.57 -5.14 -1.19
CA SER A 156 3.82 -5.16 -1.96
C SER A 156 4.55 -3.81 -1.87
N HIS A 157 3.81 -2.70 -1.92
CA HIS A 157 4.36 -1.37 -1.77
C HIS A 157 5.03 -1.21 -0.39
N LEU A 158 4.34 -1.58 0.68
CA LEU A 158 4.86 -1.50 2.04
C LEU A 158 6.09 -2.40 2.23
N VAL A 159 6.09 -3.60 1.66
CA VAL A 159 7.25 -4.51 1.69
C VAL A 159 8.45 -3.90 0.97
N LEU A 160 8.26 -3.28 -0.18
CA LEU A 160 9.33 -2.59 -0.89
C LEU A 160 9.87 -1.39 -0.08
N ASP A 161 9.00 -0.66 0.61
CA ASP A 161 9.42 0.44 1.48
C ASP A 161 10.18 -0.02 2.72
N LEU A 162 9.85 -1.19 3.28
CA LEU A 162 10.64 -1.83 4.35
C LEU A 162 12.09 -2.10 3.92
N LEU A 163 12.34 -2.30 2.62
CA LEU A 163 13.67 -2.49 2.02
C LEU A 163 14.39 -1.18 1.70
N THR A 164 13.87 -0.04 2.19
CA THR A 164 14.55 1.26 2.08
C THR A 164 15.03 1.77 3.44
N ALA A 165 16.00 2.68 3.41
CA ALA A 165 16.50 3.33 4.62
C ALA A 165 15.41 4.09 5.38
N GLU A 166 14.34 4.54 4.71
CA GLU A 166 13.22 5.25 5.32
C GLU A 166 12.27 4.31 6.05
N GLY A 167 11.95 3.16 5.44
CA GLY A 167 11.00 2.19 5.97
C GLY A 167 9.54 2.62 5.83
N ILE A 168 8.64 1.86 6.45
CA ILE A 168 7.23 2.26 6.61
C ILE A 168 7.02 2.95 7.95
N LYS A 169 5.95 3.75 8.07
CA LYS A 169 5.56 4.37 9.33
C LYS A 169 4.87 3.35 10.23
N PHE A 170 5.19 3.39 11.52
CA PHE A 170 4.40 2.69 12.54
C PHE A 170 3.33 3.66 13.06
N ALA A 171 2.16 3.66 12.43
CA ALA A 171 1.12 4.67 12.67
C ALA A 171 0.67 4.70 14.13
N THR A 172 0.50 3.52 14.74
CA THR A 172 0.16 3.38 16.16
C THR A 172 1.20 4.06 17.04
N GLY A 173 2.49 3.83 16.78
CA GLY A 173 3.58 4.48 17.50
C GLY A 173 3.59 5.99 17.32
N ILE A 174 3.34 6.49 16.10
CA ILE A 174 3.25 7.92 15.80
C ILE A 174 2.10 8.58 16.56
N ILE A 175 0.92 7.94 16.58
CA ILE A 175 -0.26 8.45 17.30
C ILE A 175 0.05 8.51 18.80
N ILE A 176 0.57 7.42 19.37
CA ILE A 176 0.91 7.37 20.80
C ILE A 176 1.95 8.44 21.14
N LYS A 177 3.04 8.54 20.38
CA LYS A 177 4.10 9.54 20.60
C LYS A 177 3.59 10.98 20.48
N THR A 178 2.61 11.23 19.60
CA THR A 178 2.04 12.56 19.41
C THR A 178 1.16 12.98 20.59
N PHE A 179 0.33 12.08 21.10
CA PHE A 179 -0.53 12.38 22.25
C PHE A 179 0.20 12.27 23.59
N PHE A 180 1.11 11.30 23.72
CA PHE A 180 1.85 10.93 24.94
C PHE A 180 3.38 10.94 24.69
N PRO A 181 4.00 12.13 24.53
CA PRO A 181 5.41 12.25 24.11
C PRO A 181 6.43 11.72 25.13
N ARG A 182 6.00 11.34 26.34
CA ARG A 182 6.86 10.72 27.36
C ARG A 182 7.03 9.22 27.17
N ILE A 183 6.18 8.57 26.38
CA ILE A 183 6.24 7.14 26.14
C ILE A 183 7.21 6.90 24.97
N PRO A 184 8.32 6.16 25.17
CA PRO A 184 9.22 5.82 24.07
C PRO A 184 8.50 4.86 23.11
N MET A 185 8.35 5.28 21.87
CA MET A 185 7.72 4.51 20.80
C MET A 185 8.53 4.64 19.52
N ILE A 186 8.53 3.58 18.72
CA ILE A 186 9.13 3.58 17.39
C ILE A 186 8.22 4.31 16.39
N ASP A 187 8.83 5.05 15.48
CA ASP A 187 8.14 5.89 14.51
C ASP A 187 8.02 5.20 13.13
N SER A 188 8.93 4.25 12.88
CA SER A 188 9.13 3.63 11.57
C SER A 188 9.76 2.25 11.71
N ILE A 189 9.34 1.33 10.83
CA ILE A 189 9.85 -0.04 10.74
C ILE A 189 10.64 -0.15 9.43
N ARG A 190 11.81 -0.79 9.47
CA ARG A 190 12.67 -1.02 8.30
C ARG A 190 13.43 -2.33 8.47
N LEU A 191 13.76 -2.99 7.36
CA LEU A 191 14.52 -4.25 7.34
C LEU A 191 16.00 -4.04 6.96
N VAL A 192 16.36 -2.84 6.52
CA VAL A 192 17.71 -2.46 6.10
C VAL A 192 18.28 -1.36 7.00
N PRO A 193 19.62 -1.24 7.14
CA PRO A 193 20.23 -0.17 7.91
C PRO A 193 20.01 1.20 7.26
N LYS A 194 20.11 2.26 8.06
CA LYS A 194 19.99 3.67 7.58
C LYS A 194 21.26 4.13 6.86
N TRP A 195 21.60 3.50 5.75
CA TRP A 195 22.72 3.87 4.90
C TRP A 195 22.25 4.48 3.59
N HIS A 196 23.06 5.36 3.00
CA HIS A 196 22.77 5.98 1.71
C HIS A 196 22.59 4.93 0.59
N THR A 197 23.18 3.75 0.73
CA THR A 197 23.00 2.64 -0.22
C THR A 197 21.55 2.22 -0.38
N PHE A 198 20.73 2.33 0.67
CA PHE A 198 19.32 1.87 0.67
C PHE A 198 18.32 3.02 0.44
N THR A 199 18.77 4.15 -0.09
CA THR A 199 17.86 5.26 -0.43
C THR A 199 17.16 5.01 -1.75
N THR A 200 16.05 5.72 -1.95
CA THR A 200 15.32 5.69 -3.22
C THR A 200 16.18 6.23 -4.37
N GLY A 201 16.12 5.59 -5.53
CA GLY A 201 16.92 5.93 -6.72
C GLY A 201 18.40 5.49 -6.66
N SER A 202 18.80 4.75 -5.63
CA SER A 202 20.17 4.22 -5.50
C SER A 202 20.45 3.10 -6.51
N PRO A 203 21.74 2.78 -6.78
CA PRO A 203 22.11 1.59 -7.56
C PRO A 203 21.52 0.29 -7.01
N TYR A 204 21.38 0.19 -5.67
CA TYR A 204 20.70 -0.93 -5.01
C TYR A 204 19.24 -1.05 -5.48
N GLU A 205 18.48 0.05 -5.48
CA GLU A 205 17.10 0.01 -5.95
C GLU A 205 17.01 -0.40 -7.42
N LEU A 206 17.93 0.07 -8.27
CA LEU A 206 17.97 -0.33 -9.67
C LEU A 206 18.18 -1.85 -9.83
N THR A 207 19.05 -2.45 -9.01
CA THR A 207 19.22 -3.90 -8.97
C THR A 207 17.95 -4.60 -8.51
N VAL A 208 17.31 -4.12 -7.43
CA VAL A 208 16.02 -4.68 -6.95
C VAL A 208 14.96 -4.62 -8.04
N ARG A 209 14.82 -3.48 -8.72
CA ARG A 209 13.87 -3.30 -9.82
C ARG A 209 14.14 -4.25 -10.98
N TYR A 210 15.40 -4.45 -11.33
CA TYR A 210 15.79 -5.42 -12.36
C TYR A 210 15.37 -6.84 -11.96
N SER A 211 15.68 -7.27 -10.73
CA SER A 211 15.27 -8.58 -10.22
C SER A 211 13.75 -8.74 -10.21
N LEU A 212 13.01 -7.72 -9.76
CA LEU A 212 11.55 -7.74 -9.77
C LEU A 212 11.00 -7.88 -11.20
N ASN A 213 11.55 -7.16 -12.19
CA ASN A 213 11.13 -7.31 -13.59
C ASN A 213 11.30 -8.76 -14.09
N VAL A 214 12.42 -9.41 -13.78
CA VAL A 214 12.65 -10.82 -14.16
C VAL A 214 11.60 -11.72 -13.50
N VAL A 215 11.36 -11.54 -12.20
CA VAL A 215 10.35 -12.30 -11.44
C VAL A 215 8.95 -12.07 -12.00
N GLN A 216 8.62 -10.83 -12.40
CA GLN A 216 7.32 -10.49 -12.98
C GLN A 216 7.04 -11.31 -14.24
N TYR A 217 7.99 -11.42 -15.17
CA TYR A 217 7.80 -12.21 -16.39
C TYR A 217 7.69 -13.71 -16.10
N PHE A 218 8.48 -14.22 -15.14
CA PHE A 218 8.36 -15.61 -14.70
C PHE A 218 6.98 -15.90 -14.11
N LEU A 219 6.50 -15.06 -13.20
CA LEU A 219 5.18 -15.20 -12.58
C LEU A 219 4.04 -15.07 -13.58
N LEU A 220 4.18 -14.21 -14.60
CA LEU A 220 3.20 -14.12 -15.68
C LEU A 220 3.13 -15.44 -16.47
N GLY A 221 4.30 -15.96 -16.88
CA GLY A 221 4.39 -17.26 -17.55
C GLY A 221 3.76 -18.38 -16.71
N TYR A 222 4.08 -18.43 -15.42
CA TYR A 222 3.51 -19.42 -14.51
C TYR A 222 1.99 -19.25 -14.36
N SER A 223 1.51 -18.02 -14.16
CA SER A 223 0.07 -17.74 -14.05
C SER A 223 -0.70 -18.24 -15.29
N ILE A 224 -0.15 -18.01 -16.48
CA ILE A 224 -0.72 -18.51 -17.75
C ILE A 224 -0.72 -20.04 -17.77
N LEU A 225 0.39 -20.70 -17.42
CA LEU A 225 0.46 -22.16 -17.35
C LEU A 225 -0.60 -22.74 -16.39
N THR A 226 -0.85 -22.07 -15.26
CA THR A 226 -1.90 -22.52 -14.35
C THR A 226 -3.30 -22.45 -14.96
N PHE A 227 -3.57 -21.54 -15.91
CA PHE A 227 -4.87 -21.50 -16.60
C PHE A 227 -5.10 -22.75 -17.46
N PHE A 228 -4.02 -23.39 -17.91
CA PHE A 228 -4.05 -24.66 -18.64
C PHE A 228 -3.95 -25.89 -17.73
N GLY A 229 -4.01 -25.71 -16.41
CA GLY A 229 -4.03 -26.82 -15.44
C GLY A 229 -2.64 -27.33 -15.00
N TYR A 230 -1.55 -26.65 -15.38
CA TYR A 230 -0.22 -27.01 -14.90
C TYR A 230 0.07 -26.36 -13.53
N SER A 231 0.49 -27.15 -12.55
CA SER A 231 1.03 -26.66 -11.26
C SER A 231 2.44 -27.21 -11.04
N ILE A 232 3.34 -26.38 -10.52
CA ILE A 232 4.72 -26.76 -10.21
C ILE A 232 4.78 -27.75 -9.02
N ILE A 233 3.74 -27.78 -8.17
CA ILE A 233 3.68 -28.69 -7.01
C ILE A 233 3.31 -30.12 -7.43
N THR A 234 2.66 -30.27 -8.59
CA THR A 234 2.21 -31.57 -9.11
C THR A 234 3.14 -32.19 -10.16
N VAL A 235 4.30 -31.59 -10.42
CA VAL A 235 5.36 -32.15 -11.29
C VAL A 235 6.48 -32.74 -10.44
#